data_AF-A0A8F8SS69-F1
#
_entry.id   AF-A0A8F8SS69-F1
#
_cell.length_a   1.000
_cell.length_b   1.000
_cell.length_c   1.000
_cell.angle_alpha   90.00
_cell.angle_beta   90.00
_cell.angle_gamma   90.00
#
_symmetry.space_group_name_H-M   'P 1'
#
loop_
_entity.id
_entity.type
_entity.pdbx_description
1 polymer ?
#
loop_
_entity_poly.entity_id
_entity_poly.type
_entity_poly.pdbx_seq_one_letter_code
_entity_poly.pdbx_strand_id
1 'polypeptide(L)'
;MTYYVVAQMGQNNLSSIKNYFATDYMLETIFFVYCLLFINTFYLYKLDVSRINFLLNSQNNDTTISSKFMNIQSAENCKGFSETARQLPDIGDYKFWNWFAGIIDGDGNFDIRLNSLPPLRRGHGNKRVLKQIRIKLHNRDIRILKRIQDYLHMGRIIRDKNKPYSIYIVSTKETMMYILKNINGLIRLKVPGFKEACNLYNIDYIEANYNLGLYDPYFAGLVDTDGSLVFNYAGNRIECNLEFQNNEYTSKLNFDNTILNCKPTIIKRKRSSGLAGSKDLTSIAFKFQSVNNMLFIYDYFMHNRLYCDMKFYRVTKIKPFLEIRKYKTFPINSVEHKIYSDFMIDWIKYDNPLWYKVPFVNKYLLYKDK
;
A
#
# COMPACT_ATOMS: atom_id res chain seq x y z
N MET A 1 17.27 -58.76 51.48
CA MET A 1 16.01 -59.23 50.86
C MET A 1 15.92 -58.54 49.51
N THR A 2 16.57 -59.00 48.44
CA THR A 2 16.25 -60.22 47.64
C THR A 2 14.72 -60.30 47.42
N TYR A 3 14.19 -60.12 46.20
CA TYR A 3 14.42 -60.97 45.03
C TYR A 3 14.44 -60.25 43.67
N TYR A 4 15.32 -60.76 42.79
CA TYR A 4 15.21 -60.73 41.32
C TYR A 4 14.24 -61.83 40.85
N VAL A 5 13.45 -61.58 39.81
CA VAL A 5 13.07 -62.58 38.80
C VAL A 5 13.06 -61.92 37.42
N VAL A 6 13.83 -62.51 36.52
CA VAL A 6 13.93 -62.26 35.08
C VAL A 6 12.87 -63.09 34.37
N ALA A 7 12.21 -62.53 33.35
CA ALA A 7 11.70 -63.29 32.21
C ALA A 7 11.78 -62.44 30.94
N GLN A 8 12.25 -63.09 29.88
CA GLN A 8 12.78 -62.54 28.64
C GLN A 8 11.84 -62.83 27.47
N MET A 9 11.92 -61.98 26.44
CA MET A 9 11.54 -62.16 25.03
C MET A 9 10.06 -62.14 24.60
N GLY A 10 9.81 -61.24 23.64
CA GLY A 10 8.61 -61.15 22.82
C GLY A 10 8.70 -59.98 21.82
N GLN A 11 9.72 -59.97 20.95
CA GLN A 11 9.62 -59.25 19.68
C GLN A 11 8.54 -59.94 18.84
N ASN A 12 7.55 -59.20 18.34
CA ASN A 12 6.98 -59.34 16.99
C ASN A 12 5.87 -58.30 16.72
N ASN A 13 6.07 -57.53 15.65
CA ASN A 13 5.05 -57.00 14.71
C ASN A 13 3.92 -56.09 15.23
N LEU A 14 4.21 -54.81 15.46
CA LEU A 14 3.18 -53.76 15.44
C LEU A 14 3.60 -52.48 14.69
N SER A 15 4.46 -52.60 13.67
CA SER A 15 4.92 -51.47 12.84
C SER A 15 4.16 -51.28 11.52
N SER A 16 3.23 -52.17 11.13
CA SER A 16 2.50 -52.02 9.86
C SER A 16 1.17 -51.25 9.98
N ILE A 17 0.57 -51.12 11.18
CA ILE A 17 -0.76 -50.48 11.32
C ILE A 17 -0.67 -48.94 11.33
N LYS A 18 0.46 -48.35 11.75
CA LYS A 18 0.63 -46.88 11.78
C LYS A 18 0.89 -46.24 10.41
N ASN A 19 1.30 -47.02 9.41
CA ASN A 19 1.62 -46.48 8.08
C ASN A 19 0.39 -46.31 7.17
N TYR A 20 -0.68 -47.09 7.37
CA TYR A 20 -1.90 -46.97 6.58
C TYR A 20 -2.65 -45.65 6.82
N PHE A 21 -2.72 -45.18 8.06
CA PHE A 21 -3.38 -43.90 8.38
C PHE A 21 -2.64 -42.68 7.80
N ALA A 22 -1.31 -42.75 7.67
CA ALA A 22 -0.54 -41.66 7.09
C ALA A 22 -0.69 -41.62 5.56
N THR A 23 -0.73 -42.79 4.90
CA THR A 23 -0.94 -42.86 3.44
C THR A 23 -2.35 -42.45 3.04
N ASP A 24 -3.38 -42.81 3.82
CA ASP A 24 -4.77 -42.42 3.54
C ASP A 24 -4.97 -40.91 3.68
N TYR A 25 -4.39 -40.28 4.71
CA TYR A 25 -4.46 -38.81 4.90
C TYR A 25 -3.70 -38.03 3.81
N MET A 26 -2.59 -38.59 3.31
CA MET A 26 -1.85 -37.99 2.19
C MET A 26 -2.58 -38.17 0.86
N LEU A 27 -3.28 -39.30 0.64
CA LEU A 27 -4.10 -39.49 -0.55
C LEU A 27 -5.34 -38.56 -0.55
N GLU A 28 -6.03 -38.42 0.59
CA GLU A 28 -7.18 -37.53 0.72
C GLU A 28 -6.81 -36.07 0.43
N THR A 29 -5.67 -35.62 0.96
CA THR A 29 -5.18 -34.26 0.71
C THR A 29 -4.79 -34.03 -0.75
N ILE A 30 -4.18 -35.01 -1.41
CA ILE A 30 -3.89 -34.95 -2.85
C ILE A 30 -5.19 -34.91 -3.67
N PHE A 31 -6.17 -35.76 -3.35
CA PHE A 31 -7.46 -35.78 -4.04
C PHE A 31 -8.23 -34.46 -3.87
N PHE A 32 -8.17 -33.87 -2.68
CA PHE A 32 -8.79 -32.58 -2.39
C PHE A 32 -8.16 -31.44 -3.20
N VAL A 33 -6.84 -31.44 -3.37
CA VAL A 33 -6.12 -30.46 -4.21
C VAL A 33 -6.52 -30.61 -5.69
N TYR A 34 -6.63 -31.84 -6.20
CA TYR A 34 -7.10 -32.07 -7.56
C TYR A 34 -8.56 -31.67 -7.77
N CYS A 35 -9.44 -31.92 -6.80
CA CYS A 35 -10.83 -31.45 -6.83
C CYS A 35 -10.91 -29.92 -6.84
N LEU A 36 -10.11 -29.23 -6.02
CA LEU A 36 -10.03 -27.76 -6.01
C LEU A 36 -9.51 -27.18 -7.33
N LEU A 37 -8.49 -27.81 -7.92
CA LEU A 37 -7.98 -27.44 -9.24
C LEU A 37 -9.06 -27.62 -10.30
N PHE A 38 -9.76 -28.75 -10.31
CA PHE A 38 -10.82 -29.03 -11.27
C PHE A 38 -11.99 -28.04 -11.15
N ILE A 39 -12.41 -27.71 -9.92
CA ILE A 39 -13.43 -26.69 -9.66
C ILE A 39 -12.95 -25.32 -10.20
N ASN A 40 -11.71 -24.92 -9.94
CA ASN A 40 -11.15 -23.67 -10.45
C ASN A 40 -11.08 -23.64 -11.98
N THR A 41 -10.65 -24.72 -12.62
CA THR A 41 -10.62 -24.83 -14.09
C THR A 41 -12.02 -24.74 -14.68
N PHE A 42 -13.03 -25.35 -14.03
CA PHE A 42 -14.42 -25.26 -14.45
C PHE A 42 -14.97 -23.82 -14.32
N TYR A 43 -14.63 -23.10 -13.25
CA TYR A 43 -15.00 -21.68 -13.09
C TYR A 43 -14.32 -20.79 -14.14
N LEU A 44 -13.04 -21.01 -14.45
CA LEU A 44 -12.33 -20.29 -15.50
C LEU A 44 -12.95 -20.54 -16.89
N TYR A 45 -13.30 -21.79 -17.19
CA TYR A 45 -13.98 -22.15 -18.44
C TYR A 45 -15.36 -21.46 -18.55
N LYS A 46 -16.13 -21.41 -17.46
CA LYS A 46 -17.42 -20.71 -17.42
C LYS A 46 -17.27 -19.20 -17.62
N LEU A 47 -16.20 -18.60 -17.11
CA LEU A 47 -15.87 -17.19 -17.33
C LEU A 47 -15.48 -16.91 -18.79
N ASP A 48 -14.68 -17.77 -19.42
CA ASP A 48 -14.32 -17.61 -20.84
C ASP A 48 -15.53 -17.77 -21.78
N VAL A 49 -16.41 -18.74 -21.52
CA VAL A 49 -17.67 -18.89 -22.28
C VAL A 49 -18.58 -17.66 -22.08
N SER A 50 -18.62 -17.08 -20.87
CA SER A 50 -19.38 -15.84 -20.63
C SER A 50 -18.80 -14.63 -21.37
N ARG A 51 -17.47 -14.61 -21.58
CA ARG A 51 -16.76 -13.55 -22.31
C ARG A 51 -17.03 -13.61 -23.81
N ILE A 52 -17.15 -14.82 -24.37
CA ILE A 52 -17.52 -15.06 -25.77
C ILE A 52 -18.99 -14.69 -26.02
N ASN A 53 -19.89 -15.01 -25.08
CA ASN A 53 -21.32 -14.68 -25.22
C ASN A 53 -21.61 -13.17 -25.06
N PHE A 54 -20.80 -12.42 -24.30
CA PHE A 54 -20.97 -10.97 -24.18
C PHE A 54 -20.57 -10.23 -25.47
N LEU A 55 -19.67 -10.81 -26.29
CA LEU A 55 -19.24 -10.26 -27.58
C LEU A 55 -20.20 -10.55 -28.73
N LEU A 56 -21.13 -11.50 -28.59
CA LEU A 56 -22.04 -11.93 -29.65
C LEU A 56 -23.50 -11.44 -29.51
N ASN A 57 -23.83 -10.70 -28.44
CA ASN A 57 -25.21 -10.27 -28.15
C ASN A 57 -25.49 -8.76 -28.27
N SER A 58 -24.68 -7.99 -29.00
CA SER A 58 -25.10 -6.64 -29.42
C SER A 58 -25.59 -6.63 -30.86
N GLN A 59 -26.78 -7.18 -31.10
CA GLN A 59 -27.57 -6.89 -32.29
C GLN A 59 -28.58 -5.77 -32.00
N ASN A 60 -28.55 -4.77 -32.89
CA ASN A 60 -29.59 -3.78 -33.19
C ASN A 60 -29.62 -2.49 -32.33
N ASN A 61 -28.89 -1.45 -32.76
CA ASN A 61 -29.43 -0.43 -33.68
C ASN A 61 -28.38 0.65 -34.04
N ASP A 62 -28.00 0.65 -35.31
CA ASP A 62 -27.58 1.73 -36.22
C ASP A 62 -27.00 3.05 -35.68
N THR A 63 -25.71 3.29 -35.95
CA THR A 63 -25.23 4.41 -36.81
C THR A 63 -23.71 4.35 -37.03
N THR A 64 -23.34 3.73 -38.17
CA THR A 64 -22.28 4.09 -39.13
C THR A 64 -21.07 4.93 -38.66
N ILE A 65 -19.91 4.30 -38.43
CA ILE A 65 -18.59 4.84 -38.85
C ILE A 65 -17.68 3.72 -39.38
N SER A 66 -17.62 3.68 -40.72
CA SER A 66 -16.56 3.19 -41.62
C SER A 66 -15.37 2.40 -41.03
N SER A 67 -15.38 1.11 -41.34
CA SER A 67 -14.27 0.15 -41.30
C SER A 67 -13.14 0.48 -42.29
N LYS A 68 -12.28 1.45 -41.96
CA LYS A 68 -11.01 1.64 -42.69
C LYS A 68 -9.84 1.50 -41.73
N PHE A 69 -9.01 0.50 -42.02
CA PHE A 69 -7.73 0.13 -41.39
C PHE A 69 -7.78 -0.82 -40.19
N MET A 70 -8.14 -2.08 -40.44
CA MET A 70 -7.48 -3.21 -39.78
C MET A 70 -6.69 -3.99 -40.83
N ASN A 71 -5.42 -3.61 -41.03
CA ASN A 71 -4.42 -4.53 -41.57
C ASN A 71 -3.63 -5.08 -40.39
N ILE A 72 -4.02 -6.28 -39.97
CA ILE A 72 -3.18 -7.17 -39.17
C ILE A 72 -2.17 -7.77 -40.15
N GLN A 73 -0.89 -7.45 -39.97
CA GLN A 73 0.20 -8.24 -40.54
C GLN A 73 1.27 -8.54 -39.50
N SER A 74 1.76 -9.76 -39.63
CA SER A 74 2.66 -10.51 -38.78
C SER A 74 4.04 -9.91 -38.61
N ALA A 75 4.71 -10.31 -37.53
CA ALA A 75 6.08 -10.00 -37.20
C ALA A 75 7.06 -10.38 -38.32
N GLU A 76 7.93 -9.42 -38.69
CA GLU A 76 9.28 -9.70 -39.16
C GLU A 76 10.20 -8.49 -38.93
N ASN A 77 11.47 -8.79 -38.69
CA ASN A 77 12.52 -7.89 -38.22
C ASN A 77 12.73 -6.64 -39.08
N CYS A 78 13.02 -5.50 -38.45
CA CYS A 78 14.06 -4.56 -38.90
C CYS A 78 14.47 -3.56 -37.80
N LYS A 79 15.79 -3.39 -37.64
CA LYS A 79 16.44 -2.34 -36.85
C LYS A 79 16.06 -0.95 -37.38
N GLY A 80 15.70 -0.02 -36.51
CA GLY A 80 15.61 1.40 -36.86
C GLY A 80 14.79 2.18 -35.83
N PHE A 81 15.36 3.26 -35.29
CA PHE A 81 14.73 4.16 -34.34
C PHE A 81 13.56 4.95 -34.95
N SER A 82 12.67 5.40 -34.03
CA SER A 82 11.66 6.46 -34.15
C SER A 82 10.31 6.10 -34.76
N GLU A 83 9.26 6.13 -33.94
CA GLU A 83 8.34 7.29 -33.87
C GLU A 83 7.42 7.16 -32.64
N THR A 84 7.56 8.12 -31.71
CA THR A 84 6.64 8.29 -30.57
C THR A 84 5.29 8.79 -31.04
N ALA A 85 4.35 7.87 -31.24
CA ALA A 85 2.94 8.18 -31.05
C ALA A 85 2.75 8.44 -29.54
N ARG A 86 2.42 9.68 -29.15
CA ARG A 86 1.98 9.99 -27.79
C ARG A 86 0.64 9.28 -27.55
N GLN A 87 0.72 8.04 -27.10
CA GLN A 87 -0.40 7.37 -26.45
C GLN A 87 -0.80 8.21 -25.24
N LEU A 88 -2.10 8.45 -25.08
CA LEU A 88 -2.67 8.83 -23.79
C LEU A 88 -2.10 7.85 -22.76
N PRO A 89 -1.66 8.30 -21.56
CA PRO A 89 -1.13 7.39 -20.58
C PRO A 89 -2.15 6.29 -20.37
N ASP A 90 -1.74 5.03 -20.55
CA ASP A 90 -2.61 3.91 -20.24
C ASP A 90 -3.15 4.13 -18.84
N ILE A 91 -4.40 3.76 -18.57
CA ILE A 91 -5.04 3.97 -17.27
C ILE A 91 -4.15 3.42 -16.12
N GLY A 92 -3.32 2.41 -16.40
CA GLY A 92 -2.27 1.91 -15.52
C GLY A 92 -1.16 2.91 -15.20
N ASP A 93 -0.63 3.62 -16.20
CA ASP A 93 0.40 4.65 -16.05
C ASP A 93 -0.10 5.82 -15.20
N TYR A 94 -1.31 6.32 -15.48
CA TYR A 94 -1.90 7.39 -14.68
C TYR A 94 -2.01 7.00 -13.20
N LYS A 95 -2.51 5.78 -12.92
CA LYS A 95 -2.66 5.30 -11.54
C LYS A 95 -1.33 5.19 -10.82
N PHE A 96 -0.32 4.63 -11.47
CA PHE A 96 1.00 4.47 -10.90
C PHE A 96 1.65 5.82 -10.59
N TRP A 97 1.68 6.76 -11.54
CA TRP A 97 2.39 8.04 -11.36
C TRP A 97 1.75 8.92 -10.28
N ASN A 98 0.42 8.95 -10.18
CA ASN A 98 -0.26 9.67 -9.11
C ASN A 98 0.03 9.04 -7.74
N TRP A 99 -0.10 7.72 -7.61
CA TRP A 99 0.25 7.00 -6.39
C TRP A 99 1.72 7.24 -6.02
N PHE A 100 2.64 7.13 -6.98
CA PHE A 100 4.07 7.33 -6.77
C PHE A 100 4.42 8.75 -6.34
N ALA A 101 3.76 9.76 -6.89
CA ALA A 101 3.88 11.14 -6.43
C ALA A 101 3.47 11.29 -4.95
N GLY A 102 2.38 10.63 -4.53
CA GLY A 102 1.97 10.58 -3.13
C GLY A 102 3.01 9.90 -2.22
N ILE A 103 3.66 8.83 -2.69
CA ILE A 103 4.76 8.18 -1.95
C ILE A 103 5.95 9.15 -1.79
N ILE A 104 6.35 9.84 -2.87
CA ILE A 104 7.44 10.83 -2.83
C ILE A 104 7.09 11.97 -1.86
N ASP A 105 5.84 12.42 -1.87
CA ASP A 105 5.41 13.53 -1.03
C ASP A 105 5.40 13.22 0.46
N GLY A 106 5.19 11.96 0.85
CA GLY A 106 5.39 11.53 2.23
C GLY A 106 6.86 11.31 2.57
N ASP A 107 7.45 10.22 2.07
CA ASP A 107 8.76 9.70 2.49
C ASP A 107 9.89 9.87 1.45
N GLY A 108 9.61 10.54 0.34
CA GLY A 108 10.60 10.86 -0.69
C GLY A 108 11.51 12.03 -0.34
N ASN A 109 12.68 12.05 -0.98
CA ASN A 109 13.65 13.13 -0.84
C ASN A 109 14.46 13.32 -2.12
N PHE A 110 14.48 14.56 -2.62
CA PHE A 110 15.41 15.04 -3.66
C PHE A 110 16.74 15.45 -3.00
N ASP A 111 17.79 14.63 -3.14
CA ASP A 111 19.09 14.84 -2.48
C ASP A 111 19.94 15.82 -3.30
N ILE A 112 19.75 17.12 -3.04
CA ILE A 112 20.49 18.19 -3.70
C ILE A 112 21.69 18.57 -2.85
N ARG A 113 22.88 18.58 -3.47
CA ARG A 113 24.15 18.86 -2.80
C ARG A 113 24.97 19.87 -3.57
N LEU A 114 25.85 20.57 -2.88
CA LEU A 114 26.90 21.36 -3.50
C LEU A 114 27.98 20.41 -4.01
N ASN A 115 28.28 20.46 -5.31
CA ASN A 115 29.47 19.82 -5.84
C ASN A 115 30.67 20.72 -5.53
N SER A 116 31.34 20.40 -4.43
CA SER A 116 32.67 20.92 -4.13
C SER A 116 33.67 20.16 -5.00
N LEU A 117 33.87 20.59 -6.24
CA LEU A 117 35.09 20.19 -6.95
C LEU A 117 36.27 20.95 -6.31
N PRO A 118 37.44 20.30 -6.08
CA PRO A 118 38.63 21.02 -5.65
C PRO A 118 38.93 22.16 -6.63
N PRO A 119 39.40 23.33 -6.16
CA PRO A 119 39.60 24.51 -6.99
C PRO A 119 40.83 24.32 -7.88
N LEU A 120 40.71 23.52 -8.95
CA LEU A 120 41.77 23.39 -9.95
C LEU A 120 41.72 24.53 -10.98
N ARG A 121 40.64 25.32 -11.04
CA ARG A 121 40.56 26.54 -11.85
C ARG A 121 39.73 27.60 -11.13
N ARG A 122 40.36 28.74 -10.82
CA ARG A 122 39.70 29.96 -10.30
C ARG A 122 38.57 30.33 -11.27
N GLY A 123 37.31 30.12 -10.90
CA GLY A 123 36.17 30.62 -11.69
C GLY A 123 34.92 29.73 -11.78
N HIS A 124 34.91 28.49 -11.29
CA HIS A 124 33.68 27.71 -11.19
C HIS A 124 33.13 27.75 -9.76
N GLY A 125 32.10 28.59 -9.56
CA GLY A 125 31.35 28.65 -8.32
C GLY A 125 30.72 27.31 -7.95
N ASN A 126 30.42 27.13 -6.66
CA ASN A 126 29.81 25.91 -6.13
C ASN A 126 28.51 25.58 -6.89
N LYS A 127 28.54 24.59 -7.79
CA LYS A 127 27.37 24.17 -8.56
C LYS A 127 26.55 23.20 -7.73
N ARG A 128 25.27 23.50 -7.50
CA ARG A 128 24.34 22.52 -6.90
C ARG A 128 24.03 21.43 -7.93
N VAL A 129 23.91 20.19 -7.45
CA VAL A 129 23.53 19.03 -8.27
C VAL A 129 22.54 18.16 -7.50
N LEU A 130 21.58 17.58 -8.23
CA LEU A 130 20.75 16.51 -7.69
C LEU A 130 21.57 15.21 -7.73
N LYS A 131 21.99 14.74 -6.56
CA LYS A 131 22.80 13.53 -6.42
C LYS A 131 21.96 12.28 -6.67
N GLN A 132 20.74 12.26 -6.11
CA GLN A 132 19.85 11.11 -6.14
C GLN A 132 18.42 11.50 -5.73
N ILE A 133 17.45 10.71 -6.19
CA ILE A 133 16.09 10.67 -5.65
C ILE A 133 16.02 9.43 -4.76
N ARG A 134 15.61 9.61 -3.50
CA ARG A 134 15.56 8.51 -2.51
C ARG A 134 14.20 8.43 -1.82
N ILE A 135 13.75 7.21 -1.54
CA ILE A 135 12.58 6.93 -0.70
C ILE A 135 13.04 5.98 0.39
N LYS A 136 12.84 6.34 1.65
CA LYS A 136 13.29 5.55 2.81
C LYS A 136 12.09 5.09 3.61
N LEU A 137 11.89 3.78 3.70
CA LEU A 137 10.77 3.16 4.42
C LEU A 137 11.25 2.13 5.43
N HIS A 138 10.39 1.79 6.40
CA HIS A 138 10.64 0.67 7.29
C HIS A 138 10.65 -0.67 6.53
N ASN A 139 11.41 -1.67 6.99
CA ASN A 139 11.53 -2.97 6.31
C ASN A 139 10.19 -3.70 6.15
N ARG A 140 9.23 -3.43 7.05
CA ARG A 140 7.85 -3.95 6.95
C ARG A 140 7.12 -3.47 5.69
N ASP A 141 7.52 -2.31 5.16
CA ASP A 141 6.89 -1.63 4.04
C ASP A 141 7.71 -1.80 2.74
N ILE A 142 8.65 -2.77 2.71
CA ILE A 142 9.54 -3.02 1.57
C ILE A 142 8.78 -3.37 0.28
N ARG A 143 7.54 -3.88 0.40
CA ARG A 143 6.66 -4.18 -0.73
C ARG A 143 6.38 -2.93 -1.57
N ILE A 144 6.27 -1.75 -0.94
CA ILE A 144 6.11 -0.46 -1.63
C ILE A 144 7.34 -0.21 -2.53
N LEU A 145 8.55 -0.36 -1.97
CA LEU A 145 9.79 -0.12 -2.72
C LEU A 145 9.96 -1.10 -3.88
N LYS A 146 9.65 -2.39 -3.66
CA LYS A 146 9.68 -3.40 -4.72
C LYS A 146 8.70 -3.07 -5.84
N ARG A 147 7.46 -2.68 -5.50
CA ARG A 147 6.45 -2.27 -6.49
C ARG A 147 6.93 -1.12 -7.38
N ILE A 148 7.60 -0.13 -6.79
CA ILE A 148 8.20 0.98 -7.52
C ILE A 148 9.31 0.49 -8.46
N GLN A 149 10.23 -0.32 -7.95
CA GLN A 149 11.34 -0.87 -8.73
C GLN A 149 10.84 -1.74 -9.89
N ASP A 150 9.87 -2.61 -9.63
CA ASP A 150 9.29 -3.55 -10.60
C ASP A 150 8.54 -2.80 -11.71
N TYR A 151 7.89 -1.67 -11.39
CA TYR A 151 7.18 -0.86 -12.39
C TYR A 151 8.15 -0.03 -13.24
N LEU A 152 9.09 0.65 -12.59
CA LEU A 152 9.98 1.58 -13.28
C LEU A 152 11.15 0.86 -13.99
N HIS A 153 11.42 -0.39 -13.64
CA HIS A 153 12.59 -1.16 -14.08
C HIS A 153 13.92 -0.39 -13.90
N MET A 154 13.99 0.46 -12.88
CA MET A 154 15.14 1.30 -12.58
C MET A 154 15.32 1.48 -11.08
N GLY A 155 16.46 2.06 -10.71
CA GLY A 155 16.83 2.26 -9.32
C GLY A 155 17.22 0.98 -8.61
N ARG A 156 17.67 1.13 -7.36
CA ARG A 156 18.12 0.03 -6.50
C ARG A 156 17.53 0.14 -5.11
N ILE A 157 17.23 -0.99 -4.50
CA ILE A 157 16.82 -1.07 -3.10
C ILE A 157 18.01 -1.52 -2.26
N ILE A 158 18.39 -0.71 -1.28
CA ILE A 158 19.45 -1.01 -0.32
C ILE A 158 18.83 -1.15 1.06
N ARG A 159 19.13 -2.25 1.75
CA ARG A 159 18.75 -2.44 3.15
C ARG A 159 19.85 -1.88 4.06
N ASP A 160 19.46 -1.09 5.06
CA ASP A 160 20.37 -0.69 6.13
C ASP A 160 20.66 -1.91 7.01
N LYS A 161 21.95 -2.23 7.22
CA LYS A 161 22.37 -3.40 8.01
C LYS A 161 22.01 -3.24 9.49
N ASN A 162 22.03 -2.01 10.00
CA ASN A 162 21.96 -1.72 11.43
C ASN A 162 20.61 -1.14 11.85
N LYS A 163 19.77 -0.77 10.88
CA LYS A 163 18.47 -0.14 11.15
C LYS A 163 17.36 -0.86 10.40
N PRO A 164 16.12 -0.84 10.91
CA PRO A 164 15.01 -1.55 10.28
C PRO A 164 14.43 -0.78 9.08
N TYR A 165 15.30 -0.25 8.20
CA TYR A 165 14.90 0.55 7.05
C TYR A 165 15.53 0.03 5.75
N SER A 166 14.78 0.24 4.67
CA SER A 166 15.24 0.04 3.30
C SER A 166 15.09 1.34 2.52
N ILE A 167 15.98 1.54 1.55
CA ILE A 167 16.07 2.78 0.78
C ILE A 167 16.05 2.43 -0.70
N TYR A 168 15.05 2.94 -1.41
CA TYR A 168 15.05 2.96 -2.87
C TYR A 168 15.81 4.19 -3.36
N ILE A 169 16.73 4.02 -4.30
CA ILE A 169 17.63 5.07 -4.80
C ILE A 169 17.68 5.05 -6.31
N VAL A 170 17.53 6.24 -6.91
CA VAL A 170 17.78 6.53 -8.31
C VAL A 170 18.86 7.61 -8.41
N SER A 171 19.95 7.33 -9.11
CA SER A 171 21.14 8.20 -9.12
C SER A 171 21.73 8.48 -10.51
N THR A 172 21.22 7.86 -11.57
CA THR A 172 21.61 8.16 -12.96
C THR A 172 20.82 9.35 -13.49
N LYS A 173 21.47 10.18 -14.31
CA LYS A 173 20.89 11.44 -14.80
C LYS A 173 19.62 11.18 -15.63
N GLU A 174 19.67 10.17 -16.49
CA GLU A 174 18.61 9.79 -17.43
C GLU A 174 17.36 9.34 -16.67
N THR A 175 17.53 8.44 -15.70
CA THR A 175 16.44 7.91 -14.88
C THR A 175 15.86 8.97 -13.93
N MET A 176 16.70 9.84 -13.36
CA MET A 176 16.21 10.95 -12.54
C MET A 176 15.39 11.92 -13.40
N MET A 177 15.88 12.28 -14.59
CA MET A 177 15.15 13.14 -15.52
C MET A 177 13.82 12.52 -15.94
N TYR A 178 13.78 11.20 -16.19
CA TYR A 178 12.55 10.48 -16.50
C TYR A 178 11.54 10.58 -15.36
N ILE A 179 11.95 10.34 -14.11
CA ILE A 179 11.07 10.49 -12.94
C ILE A 179 10.57 11.92 -12.81
N LEU A 180 11.47 12.92 -12.88
CA LEU A 180 11.11 14.33 -12.73
C LEU A 180 10.05 14.77 -13.76
N LYS A 181 10.19 14.32 -15.02
CA LYS A 181 9.22 14.62 -16.09
C LYS A 181 7.84 14.03 -15.81
N ASN A 182 7.77 12.77 -15.34
CA ASN A 182 6.49 12.07 -15.13
C ASN A 182 5.75 12.51 -13.86
N ILE A 183 6.45 12.99 -12.83
CA ILE A 183 5.82 13.50 -11.60
C ILE A 183 5.57 15.02 -11.63
N ASN A 184 5.97 15.71 -12.70
CA ASN A 184 5.75 17.15 -12.85
C ASN A 184 4.26 17.47 -12.91
N GLY A 185 3.80 18.42 -12.11
CA GLY A 185 2.37 18.68 -11.91
C GLY A 185 1.65 17.70 -10.96
N LEU A 186 2.34 16.71 -10.37
CA LEU A 186 1.76 15.77 -9.39
C LEU A 186 2.27 15.98 -7.96
N ILE A 187 3.46 16.56 -7.79
CA ILE A 187 4.07 16.84 -6.48
C ILE A 187 3.39 18.05 -5.81
N ARG A 188 2.93 17.85 -4.58
CA ARG A 188 2.15 18.82 -3.79
C ARG A 188 2.79 19.16 -2.44
N LEU A 189 3.63 18.31 -1.85
CA LEU A 189 4.21 18.55 -0.51
C LEU A 189 5.71 18.87 -0.53
N LYS A 190 6.52 18.08 -1.26
CA LYS A 190 7.97 18.27 -1.39
C LYS A 190 8.32 19.29 -2.49
N VAL A 191 7.45 20.27 -2.70
CA VAL A 191 7.53 21.25 -3.79
C VAL A 191 8.86 22.00 -3.82
N PRO A 192 9.44 22.50 -2.71
CA PRO A 192 10.71 23.23 -2.77
C PRO A 192 11.86 22.40 -3.35
N GLY A 193 12.02 21.16 -2.87
CA GLY A 193 13.05 20.25 -3.36
C GLY A 193 12.80 19.79 -4.79
N PHE A 194 11.54 19.61 -5.18
CA PHE A 194 11.17 19.27 -6.55
C PHE A 194 11.41 20.42 -7.53
N LYS A 195 11.01 21.65 -7.18
CA LYS A 195 11.29 22.86 -7.98
C LYS A 195 12.79 23.03 -8.24
N GLU A 196 13.60 22.88 -7.20
CA GLU A 196 15.06 22.98 -7.35
C GLU A 196 15.61 21.85 -8.23
N ALA A 197 15.10 20.63 -8.10
CA ALA A 197 15.46 19.53 -9.00
C ALA A 197 15.07 19.79 -10.46
N CYS A 198 13.88 20.33 -10.74
CA CYS A 198 13.45 20.73 -12.08
C CYS A 198 14.38 21.79 -12.68
N ASN A 199 14.73 22.82 -11.92
CA ASN A 199 15.66 23.87 -12.34
C ASN A 199 17.03 23.31 -12.72
N LEU A 200 17.56 22.34 -11.96
CA LEU A 200 18.86 21.71 -12.24
C LEU A 200 18.87 20.87 -13.54
N TYR A 201 17.70 20.45 -14.01
CA TYR A 201 17.52 19.67 -15.23
C TYR A 201 16.91 20.48 -16.38
N ASN A 202 16.74 21.79 -16.22
CA ASN A 202 16.06 22.68 -17.18
C ASN A 202 14.66 22.15 -17.56
N ILE A 203 13.88 21.73 -16.56
CA ILE A 203 12.48 21.33 -16.71
C ILE A 203 11.62 22.47 -16.17
N ASP A 204 10.67 22.95 -16.98
CA ASP A 204 9.70 23.94 -16.52
C ASP A 204 8.77 23.31 -15.47
N TYR A 205 8.75 23.88 -14.27
CA TYR A 205 7.93 23.39 -13.18
C TYR A 205 6.44 23.68 -13.43
N ILE A 206 5.61 22.66 -13.23
CA ILE A 206 4.15 22.75 -13.29
C ILE A 206 3.59 22.63 -11.88
N GLU A 207 2.79 23.60 -11.45
CA GLU A 207 2.12 23.52 -10.15
C GLU A 207 0.99 22.49 -10.17
N ALA A 208 0.97 21.62 -9.15
CA ALA A 208 -0.04 20.58 -9.03
C ALA A 208 -1.40 21.14 -8.62
N ASN A 209 -2.48 20.44 -9.02
CA ASN A 209 -3.82 20.71 -8.52
C ASN A 209 -3.98 20.13 -7.10
N TYR A 210 -4.21 21.00 -6.11
CA TYR A 210 -4.39 20.62 -4.70
C TYR A 210 -5.82 20.14 -4.37
N ASN A 211 -6.78 20.29 -5.28
CA ASN A 211 -8.11 19.71 -5.16
C ASN A 211 -8.11 18.31 -5.79
N LEU A 212 -8.01 17.29 -4.95
CA LEU A 212 -7.94 15.91 -5.42
C LEU A 212 -9.33 15.42 -5.87
N GLY A 213 -9.37 14.84 -7.07
CA GLY A 213 -10.57 14.26 -7.65
C GLY A 213 -11.02 12.97 -6.96
N LEU A 214 -12.20 12.52 -7.34
CA LEU A 214 -12.78 11.26 -6.85
C LEU A 214 -11.89 10.08 -7.25
N TYR A 215 -11.55 9.24 -6.26
CA TYR A 215 -10.63 8.10 -6.42
C TYR A 215 -9.22 8.46 -6.91
N ASP A 216 -8.74 9.69 -6.69
CA ASP A 216 -7.38 10.09 -7.06
C ASP A 216 -6.31 9.22 -6.33
N PRO A 217 -5.51 8.41 -7.05
CA PRO A 217 -4.55 7.47 -6.45
C PRO A 217 -3.45 8.13 -5.60
N TYR A 218 -3.20 9.42 -5.78
CA TYR A 218 -2.23 10.16 -4.97
C TYR A 218 -2.54 10.07 -3.48
N PHE A 219 -3.82 10.08 -3.09
CA PHE A 219 -4.21 9.93 -1.69
C PHE A 219 -3.85 8.55 -1.12
N ALA A 220 -3.91 7.48 -1.94
CA ALA A 220 -3.45 6.17 -1.51
C ALA A 220 -1.94 6.13 -1.28
N GLY A 221 -1.17 6.83 -2.12
CA GLY A 221 0.28 6.97 -1.94
C GLY A 221 0.64 7.68 -0.63
N LEU A 222 -0.02 8.80 -0.33
CA LEU A 222 0.16 9.47 0.96
C LEU A 222 -0.24 8.58 2.14
N VAL A 223 -1.30 7.79 2.00
CA VAL A 223 -1.74 6.90 3.08
C VAL A 223 -0.76 5.74 3.28
N ASP A 224 -0.15 5.22 2.22
CA ASP A 224 0.88 4.17 2.29
C ASP A 224 2.12 4.62 3.09
N THR A 225 2.50 5.90 3.03
CA THR A 225 3.63 6.48 3.78
C THR A 225 3.18 7.06 5.12
N ASP A 226 2.61 8.25 5.12
CA ASP A 226 2.29 9.06 6.30
C ASP A 226 0.89 8.78 6.89
N GLY A 227 0.04 8.06 6.17
CA GLY A 227 -1.30 7.74 6.66
C GLY A 227 -1.35 6.73 7.80
N SER A 228 -2.46 6.80 8.53
CA SER A 228 -2.77 5.86 9.60
C SER A 228 -4.21 5.36 9.48
N LEU A 229 -4.36 4.03 9.54
CA LEU A 229 -5.65 3.37 9.70
C LEU A 229 -5.74 2.89 11.14
N VAL A 230 -6.60 3.53 11.93
CA VAL A 230 -6.61 3.40 13.39
C VAL A 230 -7.99 2.98 13.87
N PHE A 231 -8.02 2.07 14.84
CA PHE A 231 -9.24 1.76 15.56
C PHE A 231 -9.44 2.77 16.71
N ASN A 232 -10.50 3.56 16.63
CA ASN A 232 -10.92 4.43 17.72
C ASN A 232 -11.80 3.64 18.69
N TYR A 233 -11.21 3.27 19.83
CA TYR A 233 -11.88 2.47 20.84
C TYR A 233 -13.13 3.14 21.40
N ALA A 234 -13.03 4.40 21.82
CA ALA A 234 -14.16 5.14 22.39
C ALA A 234 -15.28 5.28 21.36
N GLY A 235 -14.91 5.67 20.13
CA GLY A 235 -15.82 5.87 19.01
C GLY A 235 -16.36 4.58 18.36
N ASN A 236 -15.83 3.41 18.74
CA ASN A 236 -16.15 2.11 18.15
C ASN A 236 -16.18 2.14 16.61
N ARG A 237 -15.08 2.61 16.01
CA ARG A 237 -14.97 2.88 14.57
C ARG A 237 -13.53 2.80 14.10
N ILE A 238 -13.36 2.56 12.80
CA ILE A 238 -12.07 2.58 12.13
C ILE A 238 -11.95 3.92 11.38
N GLU A 239 -10.83 4.61 11.54
CA GLU A 239 -10.57 5.93 10.99
C GLU A 239 -9.36 5.91 10.06
N CYS A 240 -9.41 6.69 8.98
CA CYS A 240 -8.26 6.99 8.14
C CYS A 240 -7.79 8.42 8.41
N ASN A 241 -6.54 8.59 8.83
CA ASN A 241 -6.00 9.88 9.23
C ASN A 241 -4.67 10.16 8.54
N LEU A 242 -4.49 11.40 8.07
CA LEU A 242 -3.22 11.97 7.64
C LEU A 242 -2.86 13.14 8.58
N GLU A 243 -1.59 13.29 8.94
CA GLU A 243 -1.11 14.42 9.73
C GLU A 243 0.24 14.88 9.20
N PHE A 244 0.34 16.17 8.89
CA PHE A 244 1.54 16.79 8.35
C PHE A 244 1.94 18.01 9.16
N GLN A 245 3.19 18.46 9.00
CA GLN A 245 3.59 19.78 9.44
C GLN A 245 2.84 20.84 8.63
N ASN A 246 2.21 21.80 9.31
CA ASN A 246 1.44 22.85 8.66
C ASN A 246 2.39 23.88 8.02
N ASN A 247 2.22 24.08 6.71
CA ASN A 247 2.99 24.98 5.85
C ASN A 247 2.12 25.42 4.66
N GLU A 248 2.65 26.27 3.78
CA GLU A 248 1.91 26.81 2.63
C GLU A 248 1.34 25.74 1.69
N TYR A 249 1.98 24.58 1.58
CA TYR A 249 1.61 23.50 0.67
C TYR A 249 0.53 22.59 1.27
N THR A 250 0.76 22.13 2.49
CA THR A 250 -0.18 21.29 3.24
C THR A 250 -1.50 22.03 3.53
N SER A 251 -1.48 23.36 3.66
CA SER A 251 -2.70 24.15 3.83
C SER A 251 -3.56 24.26 2.56
N LYS A 252 -2.97 24.03 1.38
CA LYS A 252 -3.70 24.04 0.10
C LYS A 252 -4.38 22.70 -0.19
N LEU A 253 -3.93 21.59 0.42
CA LEU A 253 -4.46 20.25 0.16
C LEU A 253 -5.94 20.17 0.50
N ASN A 254 -6.73 19.65 -0.45
CA ASN A 254 -8.15 19.45 -0.31
C ASN A 254 -8.53 18.01 -0.73
N PHE A 255 -9.09 17.26 0.22
CA PHE A 255 -9.53 15.87 0.02
C PHE A 255 -11.06 15.71 0.07
N ASP A 256 -11.83 16.81 -0.01
CA ASP A 256 -13.29 16.80 0.16
C ASP A 256 -14.02 15.90 -0.85
N ASN A 257 -13.45 15.75 -2.04
CA ASN A 257 -14.03 14.99 -3.15
C ASN A 257 -13.30 13.67 -3.41
N THR A 258 -12.27 13.35 -2.63
CA THR A 258 -11.36 12.23 -2.93
C THR A 258 -11.99 10.87 -2.64
N ILE A 259 -12.75 10.78 -1.55
CA ILE A 259 -13.50 9.59 -1.16
C ILE A 259 -14.97 9.90 -1.34
N LEU A 260 -15.70 9.00 -2.03
CA LEU A 260 -17.12 9.16 -2.30
C LEU A 260 -17.90 9.44 -1.00
N ASN A 261 -18.74 10.48 -1.00
CA ASN A 261 -19.59 10.89 0.13
C ASN A 261 -18.85 11.13 1.45
N CYS A 262 -17.54 11.41 1.41
CA CYS A 262 -16.71 11.54 2.60
C CYS A 262 -15.91 12.83 2.57
N LYS A 263 -16.25 13.75 3.48
CA LYS A 263 -15.41 14.92 3.76
C LYS A 263 -14.53 14.69 4.99
N PRO A 264 -13.22 14.98 4.92
CA PRO A 264 -12.37 14.89 6.09
C PRO A 264 -12.69 16.00 7.09
N THR A 265 -12.57 15.70 8.38
CA THR A 265 -12.43 16.74 9.40
C THR A 265 -10.99 17.27 9.37
N ILE A 266 -10.83 18.58 9.18
CA ILE A 266 -9.52 19.24 9.17
C ILE A 266 -9.25 19.84 10.54
N ILE A 267 -8.11 19.49 11.15
CA ILE A 267 -7.72 19.97 12.48
C ILE A 267 -6.32 20.59 12.41
N LYS A 268 -6.18 21.85 12.80
CA LYS A 268 -4.88 22.50 13.01
C LYS A 268 -4.49 22.42 14.48
N ARG A 269 -3.30 21.92 14.79
CA ARG A 269 -2.79 21.80 16.16
C ARG A 269 -1.55 22.65 16.33
N LYS A 270 -1.42 23.31 17.49
CA LYS A 270 -0.18 23.94 17.95
C LYS A 270 0.43 23.02 19.01
N ARG A 271 1.69 22.63 18.83
CA ARG A 271 2.48 21.98 19.89
C ARG A 271 3.53 22.98 20.36
N SER A 272 3.41 23.44 21.60
CA SER A 272 4.50 24.11 22.30
C SER A 272 5.44 23.03 22.83
N SER A 273 6.72 23.07 22.43
CA SER A 273 7.74 22.23 23.05
C SER A 273 8.13 22.86 24.39
N GLY A 274 7.83 22.18 25.51
CA GLY A 274 8.20 22.62 26.86
C GLY A 274 9.70 22.60 27.19
N LEU A 275 10.58 22.37 26.21
CA LEU A 275 12.02 22.45 26.37
C LEU A 275 12.58 23.57 25.49
N ALA A 276 13.14 24.59 26.16
CA ALA A 276 14.02 25.65 25.68
C ALA A 276 14.34 25.64 24.17
N GLY A 277 13.42 26.18 23.37
CA GLY A 277 13.59 26.34 21.92
C GLY A 277 12.26 26.73 21.30
N SER A 278 12.11 28.01 20.96
CA SER A 278 10.89 28.64 20.42
C SER A 278 10.55 28.21 18.99
N LYS A 279 10.25 26.94 18.76
CA LYS A 279 9.60 26.49 17.53
C LYS A 279 8.18 26.02 17.85
N ASP A 280 7.22 26.92 17.63
CA ASP A 280 5.81 26.57 17.55
C ASP A 280 5.60 25.64 16.35
N LEU A 281 5.64 24.34 16.63
CA LEU A 281 5.36 23.33 15.61
C LEU A 281 3.85 23.26 15.43
N THR A 282 3.38 23.77 14.29
CA THR A 282 2.00 23.61 13.87
C THR A 282 1.86 22.35 13.02
N SER A 283 0.83 21.55 13.27
CA SER A 283 0.44 20.42 12.42
C SER A 283 -0.96 20.61 11.87
N ILE A 284 -1.23 20.02 10.71
CA ILE A 284 -2.54 19.94 10.08
C ILE A 284 -2.88 18.46 9.89
N ALA A 285 -4.08 18.07 10.34
CA ALA A 285 -4.56 16.71 10.27
C ALA A 285 -5.86 16.62 9.48
N PHE A 286 -5.96 15.63 8.60
CA PHE A 286 -7.15 15.28 7.82
C PHE A 286 -7.68 13.96 8.34
N LYS A 287 -8.92 13.95 8.85
CA LYS A 287 -9.50 12.78 9.52
C LYS A 287 -10.80 12.33 8.89
N PHE A 288 -10.82 11.10 8.39
CA PHE A 288 -12.04 10.41 7.95
C PHE A 288 -12.51 9.51 9.08
N GLN A 289 -13.36 10.08 9.96
CA GLN A 289 -13.65 9.54 11.29
C GLN A 289 -15.12 9.24 11.56
N SER A 290 -16.01 9.32 10.56
CA SER A 290 -17.42 8.95 10.73
C SER A 290 -17.62 7.45 10.49
N VAL A 291 -18.56 6.82 11.21
CA VAL A 291 -18.96 5.43 10.98
C VAL A 291 -19.49 5.25 9.55
N ASN A 292 -20.28 6.22 9.07
CA ASN A 292 -20.82 6.18 7.70
C ASN A 292 -19.71 6.24 6.65
N ASN A 293 -18.57 6.85 6.98
CA ASN A 293 -17.44 6.96 6.06
C ASN A 293 -16.68 5.63 5.92
N MET A 294 -16.79 4.71 6.88
CA MET A 294 -15.97 3.48 6.90
C MET A 294 -16.15 2.66 5.62
N LEU A 295 -17.39 2.49 5.14
CA LEU A 295 -17.65 1.71 3.93
C LEU A 295 -17.02 2.38 2.69
N PHE A 296 -17.15 3.70 2.57
CA PHE A 296 -16.54 4.45 1.46
C PHE A 296 -15.00 4.47 1.53
N ILE A 297 -14.42 4.50 2.73
CA ILE A 297 -12.97 4.32 2.94
C ILE A 297 -12.54 2.94 2.43
N TYR A 298 -13.30 1.89 2.79
CA TYR A 298 -13.05 0.53 2.30
C TYR A 298 -13.11 0.50 0.76
N ASP A 299 -14.18 1.02 0.15
CA ASP A 299 -14.37 0.97 -1.30
C ASP A 299 -13.28 1.75 -2.04
N TYR A 300 -12.88 2.92 -1.52
CA TYR A 300 -11.76 3.68 -2.05
C TYR A 300 -10.47 2.86 -2.09
N PHE A 301 -10.12 2.16 -1.00
CA PHE A 301 -8.88 1.38 -0.95
C PHE A 301 -8.98 0.01 -1.63
N MET A 302 -10.18 -0.47 -1.95
CA MET A 302 -10.36 -1.56 -2.89
C MET A 302 -10.13 -1.10 -4.34
N HIS A 303 -10.52 0.15 -4.67
CA HIS A 303 -10.22 0.75 -5.98
C HIS A 303 -8.75 1.16 -6.14
N ASN A 304 -8.17 1.73 -5.08
CA ASN A 304 -6.79 2.21 -4.98
C ASN A 304 -6.06 1.44 -3.88
N ARG A 305 -5.61 0.23 -4.23
CA ARG A 305 -4.96 -0.69 -3.30
C ARG A 305 -3.74 -0.05 -2.63
N LEU A 306 -3.69 -0.16 -1.29
CA LEU A 306 -2.50 0.11 -0.49
C LEU A 306 -1.48 -1.02 -0.60
N TYR A 307 -0.19 -0.66 -0.63
CA TYR A 307 0.92 -1.60 -0.69
C TYR A 307 1.66 -1.75 0.65
N CYS A 308 1.33 -0.94 1.65
CA CYS A 308 1.62 -1.23 3.06
C CYS A 308 0.68 -2.35 3.55
N ASP A 309 1.23 -3.55 3.75
CA ASP A 309 0.45 -4.75 4.09
C ASP A 309 -0.35 -4.58 5.40
N MET A 310 0.24 -3.96 6.43
CA MET A 310 -0.45 -3.67 7.69
C MET A 310 -1.64 -2.72 7.50
N LYS A 311 -1.48 -1.66 6.70
CA LYS A 311 -2.57 -0.71 6.43
C LYS A 311 -3.64 -1.37 5.58
N PHE A 312 -3.27 -2.09 4.52
CA PHE A 312 -4.22 -2.79 3.68
C PHE A 312 -5.01 -3.85 4.46
N TYR A 313 -4.35 -4.64 5.32
CA TYR A 313 -5.02 -5.57 6.24
C TYR A 313 -6.11 -4.88 7.05
N ARG A 314 -5.79 -3.73 7.66
CA ARG A 314 -6.76 -2.94 8.43
C ARG A 314 -7.93 -2.47 7.58
N VAL A 315 -7.71 -2.06 6.32
CA VAL A 315 -8.81 -1.78 5.38
C VAL A 315 -9.71 -3.01 5.23
N THR A 316 -9.13 -4.18 4.95
CA THR A 316 -9.93 -5.40 4.68
C THR A 316 -10.83 -5.81 5.83
N LYS A 317 -10.46 -5.44 7.06
CA LYS A 317 -11.21 -5.74 8.29
C LYS A 317 -12.38 -4.78 8.55
N ILE A 318 -12.54 -3.71 7.77
CA ILE A 318 -13.64 -2.74 7.92
C ILE A 318 -15.03 -3.40 7.72
N LYS A 319 -15.21 -4.20 6.66
CA LYS A 319 -16.49 -4.85 6.38
C LYS A 319 -16.91 -5.84 7.48
N PRO A 320 -16.06 -6.82 7.86
CA PRO A 320 -16.37 -7.71 9.00
C PRO A 320 -16.67 -6.94 10.29
N PHE A 321 -15.92 -5.86 10.54
CA PHE A 321 -16.14 -5.04 11.72
C PHE A 321 -17.52 -4.38 11.74
N LEU A 322 -18.03 -3.89 10.60
CA LEU A 322 -19.36 -3.27 10.52
C LEU A 322 -20.48 -4.22 10.95
N GLU A 323 -20.34 -5.52 10.69
CA GLU A 323 -21.32 -6.55 11.06
C GLU A 323 -21.35 -6.80 12.57
N ILE A 324 -20.16 -6.82 13.19
CA ILE A 324 -20.00 -7.21 14.60
C ILE A 324 -19.91 -6.01 15.56
N ARG A 325 -19.77 -4.76 15.08
CA ARG A 325 -19.54 -3.58 15.94
C ARG A 325 -20.60 -3.41 17.03
N LYS A 326 -21.84 -3.84 16.78
CA LYS A 326 -22.96 -3.79 17.71
C LYS A 326 -22.74 -4.68 18.96
N TYR A 327 -21.90 -5.70 18.83
CA TYR A 327 -21.61 -6.64 19.91
C TYR A 327 -20.71 -6.06 21.02
N LYS A 328 -20.12 -4.88 20.82
CA LYS A 328 -19.33 -4.19 21.85
C LYS A 328 -20.10 -4.02 23.18
N THR A 329 -21.41 -3.78 23.11
CA THR A 329 -22.25 -3.50 24.28
C THR A 329 -22.95 -4.74 24.84
N PHE A 330 -22.69 -5.91 24.28
CA PHE A 330 -23.30 -7.16 24.75
C PHE A 330 -22.64 -7.61 26.06
N PRO A 331 -23.32 -8.46 26.86
CA PRO A 331 -22.76 -8.96 28.12
C PRO A 331 -21.41 -9.64 27.90
N ILE A 332 -20.45 -9.41 28.80
CA ILE A 332 -19.06 -9.91 28.67
C ILE A 332 -19.05 -11.42 28.42
N ASN A 333 -19.86 -12.23 29.10
CA ASN A 333 -19.82 -13.69 28.90
C ASN A 333 -20.67 -14.20 27.72
N SER A 334 -21.22 -13.31 26.89
CA SER A 334 -22.00 -13.70 25.70
C SER A 334 -21.10 -14.12 24.54
N VAL A 335 -21.65 -14.95 23.65
CA VAL A 335 -20.98 -15.38 22.42
C VAL A 335 -20.67 -14.17 21.52
N GLU A 336 -21.59 -13.22 21.44
CA GLU A 336 -21.47 -11.97 20.69
C GLU A 336 -20.29 -11.12 21.16
N HIS A 337 -20.20 -10.90 22.48
CA HIS A 337 -19.10 -10.12 23.04
C HIS A 337 -17.76 -10.84 22.85
N LYS A 338 -17.73 -12.18 22.91
CA LYS A 338 -16.53 -12.96 22.57
C LYS A 338 -16.10 -12.75 21.11
N ILE A 339 -17.04 -12.83 20.15
CA ILE A 339 -16.76 -12.55 18.72
C ILE A 339 -16.13 -11.16 18.53
N TYR A 340 -16.69 -10.14 19.17
CA TYR A 340 -16.15 -8.78 19.12
C TYR A 340 -14.75 -8.70 19.75
N SER A 341 -14.55 -9.34 20.89
CA SER A 341 -13.28 -9.37 21.62
C SER A 341 -12.18 -10.03 20.80
N ASP A 342 -12.48 -11.15 20.16
CA ASP A 342 -11.57 -11.89 19.30
C ASP A 342 -11.16 -11.04 18.08
N PHE A 343 -12.12 -10.36 17.44
CA PHE A 343 -11.83 -9.41 16.37
C PHE A 343 -10.88 -8.29 16.85
N MET A 344 -11.15 -7.71 18.02
CA MET A 344 -10.32 -6.63 18.57
C MET A 344 -8.88 -7.09 18.82
N ILE A 345 -8.72 -8.28 19.39
CA ILE A 345 -7.39 -8.86 19.65
C ILE A 345 -6.66 -9.14 18.34
N ASP A 346 -7.34 -9.76 17.36
CA ASP A 346 -6.81 -10.04 16.03
C ASP A 346 -6.35 -8.76 15.30
N TRP A 347 -7.19 -7.73 15.31
CA TRP A 347 -6.88 -6.43 14.73
C TRP A 347 -5.61 -5.80 15.33
N ILE A 348 -5.49 -5.81 16.66
CA ILE A 348 -4.40 -5.12 17.37
C ILE A 348 -3.08 -5.89 17.28
N LYS A 349 -3.13 -7.23 17.24
CA LYS A 349 -1.95 -8.10 17.15
C LYS A 349 -1.27 -8.05 15.80
N TYR A 350 -2.03 -7.87 14.73
CA TYR A 350 -1.51 -7.93 13.37
C TYR A 350 -0.34 -6.94 13.16
N ASP A 351 0.84 -7.49 12.86
CA ASP A 351 2.11 -6.77 12.67
C ASP A 351 2.45 -5.75 13.75
N ASN A 352 2.01 -5.99 14.99
CA ASN A 352 2.27 -5.12 16.13
C ASN A 352 2.91 -5.91 17.28
N PRO A 353 4.25 -5.91 17.42
CA PRO A 353 4.93 -6.62 18.49
C PRO A 353 4.60 -6.07 19.88
N LEU A 354 4.08 -4.84 19.97
CA LEU A 354 3.73 -4.17 21.23
C LEU A 354 2.23 -4.18 21.52
N TRP A 355 1.47 -5.08 20.91
CA TRP A 355 0.01 -5.18 21.06
C TRP A 355 -0.43 -5.28 22.53
N TYR A 356 0.34 -5.96 23.37
CA TYR A 356 0.05 -6.15 24.80
C TYR A 356 0.15 -4.85 25.63
N LYS A 357 0.78 -3.79 25.10
CA LYS A 357 0.88 -2.48 25.78
C LYS A 357 -0.30 -1.57 25.50
N VAL A 358 -1.24 -1.97 24.63
CA VAL A 358 -2.37 -1.11 24.24
C VAL A 358 -3.37 -1.00 25.42
N PRO A 359 -3.71 0.20 25.92
CA PRO A 359 -4.39 0.41 27.21
C PRO A 359 -5.74 -0.29 27.43
N PHE A 360 -6.38 -0.81 26.37
CA PHE A 360 -7.68 -1.48 26.45
C PHE A 360 -7.63 -2.97 26.10
N VAL A 361 -6.46 -3.52 25.71
CA VAL A 361 -6.33 -4.93 25.34
C VAL A 361 -6.61 -5.86 26.51
N ASN A 362 -6.19 -5.49 27.73
CA ASN A 362 -6.42 -6.28 28.93
C ASN A 362 -7.91 -6.57 29.19
N LYS A 363 -8.82 -5.70 28.73
CA LYS A 363 -10.28 -5.89 28.86
C LYS A 363 -10.81 -7.06 28.04
N TYR A 364 -10.07 -7.49 27.01
CA TYR A 364 -10.47 -8.54 26.08
C TYR A 364 -9.72 -9.85 26.29
N LEU A 365 -8.64 -9.84 27.08
CA LEU A 365 -7.89 -11.05 27.42
C LEU A 365 -8.61 -11.96 28.42
N LEU A 366 -9.78 -11.56 28.91
CA LEU A 366 -10.57 -12.26 29.93
C LEU A 366 -11.12 -13.64 29.50
N TYR A 367 -11.03 -14.01 28.22
CA TYR A 367 -11.53 -15.28 27.67
C TYR A 367 -10.48 -16.37 27.49
N LYS A 368 -9.22 -16.12 27.88
CA LYS A 368 -8.14 -17.10 27.65
C LYS A 368 -8.17 -18.29 28.62
N ASP A 369 -8.83 -18.15 29.78
CA ASP A 369 -8.73 -19.08 30.89
C ASP A 369 -10.09 -19.59 31.41
N LYS A 370 -11.15 -19.57 30.57
CA LYS A 370 -12.47 -20.14 30.91
C LYS A 370 -13.07 -20.97 29.81
#